data_AF-A0A2W6EAE7-F1
#
_entry.id   AF-A0A2W6EAE7-F1
#
_cell.length_a   1.000
_cell.length_b   1.000
_cell.length_c   1.000
_cell.angle_alpha   90.00
_cell.angle_beta   90.00
_cell.angle_gamma   90.00
#
_symmetry.space_group_name_H-M   'P 1'
#
loop_
_entity.id
_entity.type
_entity.pdbx_description
1 polymer ?
#
loop_
_entity_poly.entity_id
_entity_poly.type
_entity_poly.pdbx_seq_one_letter_code
_entity_poly.pdbx_strand_id
1 'polypeptide(L)'
;MEVDVVERGPGTQCCVKLGESALDVEQGDVDTLGTAHAVIRPERVRVEQHGTAGPNRVPAMVERLVFLGAATQVMLRLAPGAQLQALVQNDGGHPEHLAQGTPVQVYLAPDALRVLRGSAQTPAEEPDQLKVS
;
A
#
# COMPACT_ATOMS: atom_id res chain seq x y z
N MET A 1 -1.24 4.71 2.71
CA MET A 1 -2.40 3.91 3.17
C MET A 1 -2.51 4.02 4.68
N GLU A 2 -3.71 4.11 5.25
CA GLU A 2 -3.91 4.11 6.70
C GLU A 2 -3.70 2.69 7.26
N VAL A 3 -3.03 2.59 8.41
CA VAL A 3 -2.76 1.33 9.12
C VAL A 3 -2.87 1.56 10.61
N ASP A 4 -3.12 0.50 11.38
CA ASP A 4 -3.08 0.54 12.83
C ASP A 4 -1.84 -0.17 13.36
N VAL A 5 -0.99 0.54 14.11
CA VAL A 5 0.16 -0.05 14.78
C VAL A 5 -0.32 -0.85 15.98
N VAL A 6 -0.14 -2.18 15.93
CA VAL A 6 -0.64 -3.11 16.96
C VAL A 6 0.45 -3.59 17.91
N GLU A 7 1.69 -3.68 17.43
CA GLU A 7 2.82 -4.12 18.24
C GLU A 7 4.10 -3.38 17.85
N ARG A 8 4.96 -3.12 18.84
CA ARG A 8 6.30 -2.58 18.62
C ARG A 8 7.34 -3.65 18.91
N GLY A 9 8.22 -3.85 17.94
CA GLY A 9 9.41 -4.67 18.08
C GLY A 9 10.62 -3.87 18.55
N PRO A 10 11.79 -4.51 18.62
CA PRO A 10 13.04 -3.82 18.96
C PRO A 10 13.43 -2.79 17.88
N GLY A 11 13.94 -1.64 18.32
CA GLY A 11 14.39 -0.58 17.42
C GLY A 11 13.24 0.04 16.63
N THR A 12 13.34 -0.04 15.29
CA THR A 12 12.35 0.51 14.35
C THR A 12 11.35 -0.53 13.87
N GLN A 13 11.39 -1.76 14.39
CA GLN A 13 10.47 -2.80 13.94
C GLN A 13 9.08 -2.61 14.56
N CYS A 14 8.03 -2.86 13.80
CA CYS A 14 6.65 -2.88 14.31
C CYS A 14 5.77 -3.81 13.50
N CYS A 15 4.68 -4.26 14.09
CA CYS A 15 3.60 -4.95 13.39
C CYS A 15 2.42 -3.99 13.23
N VAL A 16 1.87 -3.91 12.02
CA VAL A 16 0.71 -3.08 11.70
C VAL A 16 -0.41 -3.91 11.11
N LYS A 17 -1.65 -3.46 11.29
CA LYS A 17 -2.82 -4.00 10.61
C LYS A 17 -3.26 -3.09 9.49
N LEU A 18 -3.54 -3.70 8.34
CA LEU A 18 -4.21 -3.07 7.21
C LEU A 18 -5.49 -3.84 6.94
N GLY A 19 -6.61 -3.37 7.51
CA GLY A 19 -7.84 -4.15 7.63
C GLY A 19 -7.60 -5.42 8.44
N GLU A 20 -7.85 -6.58 7.84
CA GLU A 20 -7.65 -7.88 8.49
C GLU A 20 -6.23 -8.45 8.33
N SER A 21 -5.41 -7.86 7.45
CA SER A 21 -4.06 -8.34 7.17
C SER A 21 -3.04 -7.76 8.17
N ALA A 22 -2.31 -8.63 8.87
CA ALA A 22 -1.16 -8.25 9.69
C ALA A 22 0.10 -8.17 8.82
N LEU A 23 0.88 -7.09 9.00
CA LEU A 23 2.07 -6.77 8.22
C LEU A 23 3.24 -6.46 9.16
N ASP A 24 4.34 -7.17 8.98
CA ASP A 24 5.60 -6.87 9.63
C ASP A 24 6.29 -5.71 8.91
N VAL A 25 6.88 -4.79 9.69
CA VAL A 25 7.57 -3.61 9.19
C VAL A 25 8.92 -3.53 9.87
N GLU A 26 10.00 -3.43 9.09
CA GLU A 26 11.34 -3.31 9.66
C GLU A 26 11.71 -1.85 10.01
N GLN A 27 11.05 -0.88 9.38
CA GLN A 27 11.31 0.55 9.56
C GLN A 27 10.02 1.35 9.78
N GLY A 28 9.54 1.37 11.01
CA GLY A 28 8.51 2.28 11.52
C GLY A 28 9.13 3.44 12.29
N ASP A 29 8.74 4.66 11.94
CA ASP A 29 8.99 5.89 12.72
C ASP A 29 7.73 6.19 13.53
N VAL A 30 7.44 5.34 14.52
CA VAL A 30 6.27 5.44 15.39
C VAL A 30 6.66 5.18 16.84
N ASP A 31 6.29 6.11 17.73
CA ASP A 31 6.57 5.99 19.16
C ASP A 31 5.37 5.43 19.95
N THR A 32 4.18 5.45 19.34
CA THR A 32 2.92 5.07 19.96
C THR A 32 2.17 4.05 19.10
N LEU A 33 1.34 3.23 19.76
CA LEU A 33 0.36 2.39 19.08
C LEU A 33 -0.79 3.26 18.52
N GLY A 34 -1.57 2.68 17.60
CA GLY A 34 -2.73 3.33 17.00
C GLY A 34 -2.50 3.74 15.53
N THR A 35 -3.35 4.63 15.05
CA THR A 35 -3.46 4.96 13.63
C THR A 35 -2.22 5.67 13.10
N ALA A 36 -1.73 5.20 11.96
CA ALA A 36 -0.55 5.69 11.28
C ALA A 36 -0.72 5.59 9.76
N HIS A 37 0.24 6.14 9.02
CA HIS A 37 0.28 6.01 7.56
C HIS A 37 1.43 5.15 7.11
N ALA A 38 1.12 4.07 6.39
CA ALA A 38 2.12 3.27 5.70
C ALA A 38 2.34 3.76 4.27
N VAL A 39 3.60 3.81 3.87
CA VAL A 39 4.05 4.13 2.51
C VAL A 39 5.02 3.04 2.03
N ILE A 40 4.94 2.72 0.75
CA ILE A 40 5.81 1.76 0.09
C ILE A 40 6.03 2.25 -1.34
N ARG A 41 7.24 2.10 -1.85
CA ARG A 41 7.52 2.47 -3.23
C ARG A 41 6.87 1.47 -4.20
N PRO A 42 6.27 1.90 -5.32
CA PRO A 42 5.55 1.01 -6.23
C PRO A 42 6.38 -0.17 -6.76
N GLU A 43 7.67 0.03 -7.00
CA GLU A 43 8.61 -1.00 -7.46
C GLU A 43 8.94 -2.05 -6.39
N ARG A 44 8.60 -1.78 -5.12
CA ARG A 44 8.76 -2.72 -4.00
C ARG A 44 7.48 -3.51 -3.71
N VAL A 45 6.40 -3.22 -4.43
CA VAL A 45 5.13 -3.94 -4.35
C VAL A 45 5.15 -5.09 -5.36
N ARG A 46 4.98 -6.33 -4.90
CA ARG A 46 4.90 -7.49 -5.80
C ARG A 46 3.45 -7.98 -5.90
N VAL A 47 2.99 -8.16 -7.13
CA VAL A 47 1.64 -8.67 -7.43
C VAL A 47 1.74 -10.16 -7.74
N GLU A 48 1.04 -10.96 -6.97
CA GLU A 48 1.03 -12.42 -7.03
C GLU A 48 -0.37 -12.95 -7.34
N GLN A 49 -0.47 -14.22 -7.68
CA GLN A 49 -1.75 -14.88 -7.89
C GLN A 49 -2.59 -14.84 -6.61
N HIS A 50 -3.90 -14.69 -6.78
CA HIS A 50 -4.83 -14.72 -5.66
C HIS A 50 -4.73 -16.03 -4.88
N GLY A 51 -4.90 -15.95 -3.55
CA GLY A 51 -4.78 -17.11 -2.67
C GLY A 51 -3.34 -17.53 -2.35
N THR A 52 -2.33 -16.82 -2.85
CA THR A 52 -0.94 -17.04 -2.44
C THR A 52 -0.80 -16.82 -0.93
N ALA A 53 -0.42 -17.88 -0.21
CA ALA A 53 -0.20 -17.83 1.23
C ALA A 53 1.16 -17.19 1.58
N GLY A 54 1.26 -16.68 2.81
CA GLY A 54 2.51 -16.18 3.36
C GLY A 54 2.35 -14.87 4.15
N PRO A 55 3.42 -14.41 4.81
CA PRO A 55 3.40 -13.19 5.58
C PRO A 55 3.29 -11.96 4.68
N ASN A 56 2.84 -10.84 5.24
CA ASN A 56 2.78 -9.55 4.56
C ASN A 56 2.01 -9.55 3.23
N ARG A 57 0.91 -10.30 3.19
CA ARG A 57 0.07 -10.44 2.02
C ARG A 57 -1.29 -9.80 2.25
N VAL A 58 -1.71 -8.98 1.29
CA VAL A 58 -2.99 -8.29 1.32
C VAL A 58 -3.77 -8.64 0.05
N PRO A 59 -5.02 -9.13 0.16
CA PRO A 59 -5.85 -9.35 -1.01
C PRO A 59 -6.16 -8.02 -1.71
N ALA A 60 -6.18 -8.02 -3.03
CA ALA A 60 -6.49 -6.84 -3.82
C ALA A 60 -7.18 -7.19 -5.15
N MET A 61 -7.66 -6.16 -5.83
CA MET A 61 -8.22 -6.22 -7.17
C MET A 61 -7.42 -5.31 -8.10
N VAL A 62 -7.13 -5.77 -9.31
CA VAL A 62 -6.50 -4.94 -10.35
C VAL A 62 -7.54 -3.98 -10.93
N GLU A 63 -7.40 -2.68 -10.67
CA GLU A 63 -8.34 -1.67 -11.18
C GLU A 63 -8.00 -1.22 -12.59
N ARG A 64 -6.71 -1.07 -12.89
CA ARG A 64 -6.22 -0.52 -14.16
C ARG A 64 -4.76 -0.88 -14.36
N LEU A 65 -4.38 -1.07 -15.61
CA LEU A 65 -2.99 -1.19 -16.03
C LEU A 65 -2.63 -0.01 -16.96
N VAL A 66 -1.41 0.50 -16.82
CA VAL A 66 -0.85 1.54 -17.68
C VAL A 66 0.50 1.05 -18.19
N PHE A 67 0.57 0.78 -19.49
CA PHE A 67 1.78 0.35 -20.15
C PHE A 67 2.71 1.56 -20.41
N LEU A 68 3.94 1.49 -19.89
CA LEU A 68 4.95 2.55 -19.97
C LEU A 68 6.17 2.14 -20.81
N GLY A 69 6.01 1.16 -21.71
CA GLY A 69 7.11 0.58 -22.48
C GLY A 69 7.79 -0.56 -21.74
N ALA A 70 8.90 -0.27 -21.04
CA ALA A 70 9.68 -1.29 -20.32
C ALA A 70 9.03 -1.76 -19.01
N ALA A 71 8.01 -1.06 -18.53
CA ALA A 71 7.28 -1.40 -17.32
C ALA A 71 5.78 -1.18 -17.49
N THR A 72 5.00 -1.83 -16.65
CA THR A 72 3.55 -1.65 -16.52
C THR A 72 3.26 -1.18 -15.10
N GLN A 73 2.62 -0.02 -14.99
CA GLN A 73 2.09 0.47 -13.73
C GLN A 73 0.71 -0.13 -13.50
N VAL A 74 0.55 -0.80 -12.36
CA VAL A 74 -0.67 -1.50 -11.98
C VAL A 74 -1.33 -0.74 -10.84
N MET A 75 -2.54 -0.25 -11.08
CA MET A 75 -3.39 0.37 -10.06
C MET A 75 -4.21 -0.73 -9.39
N LEU A 76 -4.11 -0.80 -8.07
CA LEU A 76 -4.69 -1.86 -7.25
C LEU A 76 -5.65 -1.23 -6.23
N ARG A 77 -6.77 -1.91 -5.98
CA ARG A 77 -7.62 -1.65 -4.81
C ARG A 77 -7.42 -2.78 -3.82
N LEU A 78 -6.86 -2.47 -2.66
CA LEU A 78 -6.71 -3.42 -1.57
C LEU A 78 -8.09 -3.75 -0.99
N ALA A 79 -8.28 -4.95 -0.44
CA ALA A 79 -9.55 -5.35 0.18
C ALA A 79 -10.07 -4.36 1.25
N PRO A 80 -9.21 -3.72 2.08
CA PRO A 80 -9.65 -2.66 3.01
C PRO A 80 -10.08 -1.35 2.34
N GLY A 81 -10.04 -1.26 1.01
CA GLY A 81 -10.50 -0.11 0.21
C GLY A 81 -9.39 0.87 -0.20
N ALA A 82 -8.20 0.79 0.39
CA ALA A 82 -7.08 1.65 0.03
C ALA A 82 -6.59 1.39 -1.40
N GLN A 83 -6.24 2.47 -2.12
CA GLN A 83 -5.58 2.36 -3.42
C GLN A 83 -4.07 2.21 -3.24
N LEU A 84 -3.49 1.35 -4.07
CA LEU A 84 -2.06 1.08 -4.09
C LEU A 84 -1.57 1.01 -5.55
N GLN A 85 -0.31 1.37 -5.77
CA GLN A 85 0.32 1.26 -7.08
C GLN A 85 1.48 0.26 -7.00
N ALA A 86 1.59 -0.58 -8.01
CA ALA A 86 2.75 -1.43 -8.24
C ALA A 86 3.39 -1.09 -9.59
N LEU A 87 4.71 -1.22 -9.68
CA LEU A 87 5.44 -1.08 -10.94
C LEU A 87 6.06 -2.44 -11.29
N VAL A 88 5.57 -3.07 -12.36
CA VAL A 88 6.02 -4.38 -12.82
C VAL A 88 6.88 -4.20 -14.07
N GLN A 89 8.05 -4.82 -14.12
CA GLN A 89 8.89 -4.80 -15.33
C GLN A 89 8.30 -5.71 -16.40
N ASN A 90 8.31 -5.26 -17.65
CA ASN A 90 7.89 -6.06 -18.79
C ASN A 90 9.09 -6.88 -19.27
N ASP A 91 9.24 -8.09 -18.76
CA ASP A 91 10.33 -9.03 -19.08
C ASP A 91 10.02 -9.94 -20.28
N GLY A 92 8.94 -9.63 -21.02
CA GLY A 92 8.40 -10.45 -22.10
C GLY A 92 7.34 -11.46 -21.63
N GLY A 93 7.22 -11.68 -20.31
CA GLY A 93 6.11 -12.42 -19.72
C GLY A 93 4.81 -11.61 -19.73
N HIS A 94 3.68 -12.30 -19.89
CA HIS A 94 2.33 -11.75 -19.74
C HIS A 94 1.58 -12.57 -18.70
N PRO A 95 1.82 -12.35 -17.40
CA PRO A 95 1.14 -13.11 -16.36
C PRO A 95 -0.37 -12.84 -16.41
N GLU A 96 -1.17 -13.91 -16.50
CA GLU A 96 -2.64 -13.84 -16.61
C GLU A 96 -3.30 -13.10 -15.43
N HIS A 97 -2.66 -13.13 -14.25
CA HIS A 97 -3.15 -12.43 -13.06
C HIS A 97 -3.01 -10.90 -13.14
N LEU A 98 -2.27 -10.36 -14.12
CA LEU A 98 -2.17 -8.93 -14.39
C LEU A 98 -3.17 -8.50 -15.48
N ALA A 99 -4.44 -8.78 -15.25
CA ALA A 99 -5.55 -8.28 -16.07
C ALA A 99 -6.51 -7.45 -15.21
N GLN A 100 -7.16 -6.47 -15.83
CA GLN A 100 -8.14 -5.62 -15.14
C GLN A 100 -9.31 -6.46 -14.62
N GLY A 101 -9.74 -6.21 -13.39
CA GLY A 101 -10.81 -6.95 -12.73
C GLY A 101 -10.38 -8.32 -12.19
N THR A 102 -9.09 -8.66 -12.27
CA THR A 102 -8.57 -9.91 -11.72
C THR A 102 -8.23 -9.76 -10.23
N PRO A 103 -8.73 -10.65 -9.35
CA PRO A 103 -8.30 -10.69 -7.96
C PRO A 103 -6.85 -11.16 -7.88
N VAL A 104 -6.08 -10.56 -6.99
CA VAL A 104 -4.66 -10.81 -6.80
C VAL A 104 -4.29 -10.82 -5.33
N GLN A 105 -3.08 -11.28 -5.02
CA GLN A 105 -2.47 -11.08 -3.71
C GLN A 105 -1.32 -10.09 -3.85
N VAL A 106 -1.26 -9.09 -2.97
CA VAL A 106 -0.19 -8.10 -2.95
C VAL A 106 0.78 -8.41 -1.83
N TYR A 107 2.06 -8.56 -2.18
CA TYR A 107 3.14 -8.63 -1.21
C TYR A 107 3.72 -7.26 -0.93
N LEU A 108 3.82 -6.93 0.36
CA LEU A 108 4.43 -5.73 0.88
C LEU A 108 5.69 -6.10 1.65
N ALA A 109 6.85 -5.94 1.02
CA ALA A 109 8.12 -6.36 1.63
C ALA A 109 8.37 -5.61 2.96
N PRO A 110 8.65 -6.32 4.08
CA PRO A 110 8.83 -5.71 5.40
C PRO A 110 9.91 -4.62 5.45
N ASP A 111 10.99 -4.82 4.71
CA ASP A 111 12.15 -3.93 4.60
C ASP A 111 11.87 -2.68 3.76
N ALA A 112 10.81 -2.71 2.93
CA ALA A 112 10.42 -1.62 2.04
C ALA A 112 9.23 -0.80 2.55
N LEU A 113 8.45 -1.38 3.46
CA LEU A 113 7.33 -0.72 4.09
C LEU A 113 7.83 0.29 5.11
N ARG A 114 7.32 1.51 5.05
CA ARG A 114 7.63 2.58 6.01
C ARG A 114 6.35 3.01 6.69
N VAL A 115 6.36 3.06 8.01
CA VAL A 115 5.22 3.56 8.79
C VAL A 115 5.60 4.91 9.35
N LEU A 116 4.79 5.91 9.02
CA LEU A 116 4.95 7.29 9.43
C LEU A 116 3.85 7.63 10.45
N ARG A 117 4.20 8.46 11.44
CA ARG A 117 3.20 9.01 12.38
C ARG A 117 2.08 9.68 11.58
N GLY A 118 0.83 9.47 12.00
CA GLY A 118 -0.29 10.22 11.46
C GLY A 118 -0.06 11.71 11.72
N SER A 119 0.17 12.50 10.68
CA SER A 119 -0.02 13.95 10.81
C SER A 119 -1.49 14.15 11.14
N ALA A 120 -1.80 14.76 12.28
CA ALA A 120 -3.14 15.29 12.50
C ALA A 120 -3.52 16.04 11.22
N GLN A 121 -4.57 15.59 10.53
CA GLN A 121 -5.10 16.30 9.37
C GLN A 121 -5.39 17.72 9.85
N THR A 122 -4.58 18.69 9.44
CA THR A 122 -5.02 20.07 9.45
C THR A 122 -6.18 20.09 8.46
N PRO A 123 -7.42 20.43 8.88
CA PRO A 123 -8.53 20.52 7.95
C PRO A 123 -8.11 21.43 6.81
N ALA A 124 -8.31 20.97 5.58
CA ALA A 124 -8.09 21.81 4.40
C ALA A 124 -8.86 23.12 4.60
N GLU A 125 -8.15 24.24 4.68
CA GLU A 125 -8.77 25.57 4.71
C GLU A 125 -9.69 25.68 3.48
N GLU A 126 -10.98 25.88 3.74
CA GLU A 126 -11.98 26.18 2.71
C GLU A 126 -11.49 27.40 1.91
N PRO A 127 -11.54 27.37 0.56
CA PRO A 127 -11.12 28.51 -0.23
C PRO A 127 -12.03 29.70 0.09
N ASP A 128 -11.39 30.75 0.61
CA ASP A 128 -11.96 32.06 0.93
C ASP A 128 -12.79 32.56 -0.26
N GLN A 129 -14.12 32.59 -0.09
CA GLN A 129 -15.02 33.16 -1.09
C GLN A 129 -14.83 34.67 -1.10
N LEU A 130 -14.02 35.12 -2.08
CA LEU A 130 -13.82 36.52 -2.41
C LEU A 130 -15.18 37.16 -2.76
N LYS A 131 -15.79 37.86 -1.78
CA LYS A 131 -16.92 38.76 -2.02
C LYS A 131 -16.42 39.99 -2.77
N VAL A 132 -16.60 40.01 -4.08
CA VAL A 132 -16.48 41.23 -4.89
C VAL A 132 -17.69 42.11 -4.55
N SER A 133 -17.42 43.30 -4.00
CA SER A 133 -18.39 44.39 -3.83
C SER A 133 -18.47 45.24 -5.09
#